data_AF-A0A6A4XN21-F1
#
_entry.id   AF-A0A6A4XN21-F1
#
_cell.length_a   1.000
_cell.length_b   1.000
_cell.length_c   1.000
_cell.angle_alpha   90.00
_cell.angle_beta   90.00
_cell.angle_gamma   90.00
#
_symmetry.space_group_name_H-M   'P 1'
#
loop_
_entity.id
_entity.type
_entity.pdbx_description
1 polymer ?
#
loop_
_entity_poly.entity_id
_entity_poly.type
_entity_poly.pdbx_seq_one_letter_code
_entity_poly.pdbx_strand_id
1 'polypeptide(L)'
;MKFTAFVLASAAAAKQSVSTLSTQERADLVSDLAKWHSTFGETALQEGLLPHAGSTVRDAESAQEDKLQRLLDTKLAVVEVSRANPDADFTWENKFALMNEAEFKQ
;
A
#
# COMPACT_ATOMS: atom_id res chain seq x y z
N MET A 1 8.55 17.00 -0.03
CA MET A 1 7.09 17.17 0.12
C MET A 1 6.72 16.69 1.51
N LYS A 2 5.95 17.47 2.26
CA LYS A 2 5.65 17.22 3.68
C LYS A 2 4.48 16.23 3.70
N PHE A 3 4.72 14.98 4.11
CA PHE A 3 3.66 14.01 4.35
C PHE A 3 2.80 14.55 5.50
N THR A 4 1.65 15.12 5.16
CA THR A 4 0.65 15.60 6.12
C THR A 4 0.26 14.43 7.01
N ALA A 5 0.30 14.68 8.31
CA ALA A 5 0.24 13.67 9.36
C ALA A 5 -0.98 12.75 9.21
N PHE A 6 -0.75 11.49 8.84
CA PHE A 6 -1.62 10.41 9.30
C PHE A 6 -1.51 10.40 10.83
N VAL A 7 -2.57 10.78 11.53
CA VAL A 7 -2.66 10.64 12.99
C VAL A 7 -2.75 9.15 13.29
N LEU A 8 -1.60 8.51 13.37
CA LEU A 8 -1.46 7.13 13.78
C LEU A 8 -1.46 7.10 15.30
N ALA A 9 -2.66 7.14 15.87
CA ALA A 9 -2.91 6.60 17.20
C ALA A 9 -2.46 5.13 17.19
N SER A 10 -1.67 4.77 18.19
CA SER A 10 -1.00 3.48 18.36
C SER A 10 -1.93 2.30 18.07
N ALA A 11 -1.63 1.51 17.03
CA ALA A 11 -2.36 0.29 16.75
C ALA A 11 -1.42 -0.90 16.87
N ALA A 12 -1.38 -1.51 18.06
CA ALA A 12 -1.18 -2.94 18.09
C ALA A 12 -2.39 -3.57 17.37
N ALA A 13 -2.16 -4.19 16.21
CA ALA A 13 -3.03 -5.17 15.55
C ALA A 13 -4.43 -4.76 15.03
N ALA A 14 -4.76 -3.48 14.88
CA ALA A 14 -5.93 -3.06 14.08
C ALA A 14 -5.46 -2.65 12.68
N LYS A 15 -5.48 -3.58 11.71
CA LYS A 15 -5.24 -3.26 10.29
C LYS A 15 -6.35 -2.33 9.80
N GLN A 16 -6.04 -1.04 9.68
CA GLN A 16 -6.95 -0.04 9.14
C GLN A 16 -7.43 -0.51 7.75
N SER A 17 -8.74 -0.51 7.53
CA SER A 17 -9.32 -0.94 6.26
C SER A 17 -9.61 0.26 5.37
N VAL A 18 -9.42 0.11 4.06
CA VAL A 18 -9.71 1.18 3.08
C VAL A 18 -11.17 1.65 3.12
N SER A 19 -12.09 0.78 3.51
CA SER A 19 -13.52 1.07 3.73
C SER A 19 -13.81 2.00 4.91
N THR A 20 -12.85 2.14 5.84
CA THR A 20 -12.98 2.99 7.03
C THR A 20 -12.33 4.38 6.87
N LEU A 21 -11.64 4.60 5.74
CA LEU A 21 -11.00 5.87 5.43
C LEU A 21 -12.04 6.96 5.11
N SER A 22 -11.73 8.20 5.47
CA SER A 22 -12.45 9.35 4.96
C SER A 22 -12.30 9.48 3.43
N THR A 23 -13.21 10.21 2.80
CA THR A 23 -13.16 10.49 1.36
C THR A 23 -11.82 11.09 0.93
N GLN A 24 -11.25 11.98 1.76
CA GLN A 24 -9.96 12.61 1.47
C GLN A 24 -8.80 11.61 1.57
N GLU A 25 -8.72 10.85 2.66
CA GLU A 25 -7.66 9.84 2.83
C GLU A 25 -7.70 8.78 1.72
N ARG A 26 -8.90 8.36 1.31
CA ARG A 26 -9.06 7.43 0.18
C ARG A 26 -8.62 8.06 -1.14
N ALA A 27 -8.93 9.34 -1.38
CA ALA A 27 -8.49 10.06 -2.58
C ALA A 27 -6.96 10.18 -2.65
N ASP A 28 -6.33 10.49 -1.51
CA ASP A 28 -4.87 10.57 -1.40
C ASP A 28 -4.23 9.19 -1.66
N LEU A 29 -4.80 8.12 -1.11
CA LEU A 29 -4.33 6.75 -1.34
C LEU A 29 -4.47 6.31 -2.80
N VAL A 30 -5.54 6.71 -3.49
CA VAL A 30 -5.71 6.47 -4.93
C VAL A 30 -4.66 7.24 -5.74
N SER A 31 -4.36 8.48 -5.36
CA SER A 31 -3.30 9.28 -5.99
C SER A 31 -1.93 8.63 -5.81
N ASP A 32 -1.64 8.14 -4.60
CA ASP A 32 -0.41 7.42 -4.29
C ASP A 32 -0.29 6.10 -5.07
N LEU A 33 -1.39 5.36 -5.22
CA LEU A 33 -1.42 4.14 -6.02
C LEU A 33 -1.18 4.44 -7.50
N ALA A 34 -1.72 5.55 -8.03
CA ALA A 34 -1.46 5.99 -9.39
C ALA A 34 0.02 6.39 -9.59
N LYS A 35 0.61 7.11 -8.62
CA LYS A 35 2.04 7.43 -8.62
C LYS A 35 2.90 6.17 -8.61
N TRP A 36 2.56 5.21 -7.75
CA TRP A 36 3.25 3.91 -7.69
C TRP A 36 3.16 3.18 -9.03
N HIS A 37 1.97 3.08 -9.63
CA HIS A 37 1.77 2.43 -10.92
C HIS A 37 2.59 3.09 -12.03
N SER A 38 2.66 4.43 -12.06
CA SER A 38 3.47 5.17 -13.03
C SER A 38 4.97 4.91 -12.89
N THR A 39 5.44 4.69 -11.66
CA THR A 39 6.88 4.57 -11.37
C THR A 39 7.37 3.12 -11.42
N PHE A 40 6.58 2.19 -10.89
CA PHE A 40 6.98 0.80 -10.66
C PHE A 40 6.09 -0.22 -11.34
N GLY A 41 4.94 0.20 -11.89
CA GLY A 41 3.91 -0.72 -12.37
C GLY A 41 4.40 -1.65 -13.50
N GLU A 42 5.21 -1.13 -14.43
CA GLU A 42 5.79 -1.93 -15.52
C GLU A 42 6.79 -2.94 -14.98
N THR A 43 7.75 -2.51 -14.14
CA THR A 43 8.71 -3.42 -13.51
C THR A 43 8.03 -4.48 -12.66
N ALA A 44 7.03 -4.10 -11.87
CA ALA A 44 6.27 -5.02 -11.04
C ALA A 44 5.50 -6.05 -11.87
N LEU A 45 4.96 -5.65 -13.03
CA LEU A 45 4.32 -6.58 -13.96
C LEU A 45 5.33 -7.58 -14.56
N GLN A 46 6.47 -7.07 -15.04
CA GLN A 46 7.52 -7.89 -15.67
C GLN A 46 8.13 -8.91 -14.70
N GLU A 47 8.27 -8.53 -13.43
CA GLU A 47 8.82 -9.37 -12.37
C GLU A 47 7.76 -10.20 -11.63
N GLY A 48 6.48 -10.11 -12.01
CA GLY A 48 5.40 -10.89 -11.37
C GLY A 48 5.06 -10.45 -9.94
N LEU A 49 5.35 -9.20 -9.57
CA LEU A 49 5.15 -8.62 -8.25
C LEU A 49 3.74 -8.02 -8.04
N LEU A 50 2.86 -8.12 -9.04
CA LEU A 50 1.49 -7.63 -8.93
C LEU A 50 0.60 -8.62 -8.18
N PRO A 51 -0.33 -8.11 -7.33
CA PRO A 51 -1.34 -8.95 -6.72
C PRO A 51 -2.18 -9.63 -7.80
N HIS A 52 -2.50 -10.91 -7.58
CA HIS A 52 -3.25 -11.70 -8.55
C HIS A 52 -4.69 -11.17 -8.65
N ALA A 53 -4.99 -10.47 -9.75
CA ALA A 53 -6.36 -10.01 -10.02
C ALA A 53 -7.19 -11.18 -10.58
N GLY A 54 -8.38 -11.41 -10.03
CA GLY A 54 -9.36 -12.35 -10.61
C GLY A 54 -9.85 -11.88 -11.99
N SER A 55 -10.46 -12.79 -12.76
CA SER A 55 -10.70 -12.61 -14.20
C SER A 55 -12.02 -11.89 -14.57
N THR A 56 -12.88 -11.51 -13.61
CA THR A 56 -14.21 -10.92 -13.87
C THR A 56 -14.31 -9.43 -13.53
N VAL A 57 -15.40 -8.75 -13.94
CA VAL A 57 -15.60 -7.30 -13.64
C VAL A 57 -15.76 -7.04 -12.14
N ARG A 58 -16.43 -7.93 -11.38
CA ARG A 58 -16.41 -7.86 -9.91
C ARG A 58 -15.01 -8.03 -9.37
N ASP A 59 -14.19 -8.82 -10.06
CA ASP A 59 -12.81 -9.02 -9.69
C ASP A 59 -11.95 -7.79 -10.00
N ALA A 60 -12.35 -6.92 -10.93
CA ALA A 60 -11.62 -5.69 -11.23
C ALA A 60 -11.82 -4.63 -10.14
N GLU A 61 -13.05 -4.42 -9.67
CA GLU A 61 -13.33 -3.54 -8.53
C GLU A 61 -12.70 -4.08 -7.25
N SER A 62 -12.83 -5.39 -6.99
CA SER A 62 -12.20 -6.02 -5.82
C SER A 62 -10.67 -6.02 -5.91
N ALA A 63 -10.09 -6.17 -7.10
CA ALA A 63 -8.65 -6.05 -7.30
C ALA A 63 -8.15 -4.62 -7.06
N GLN A 64 -8.92 -3.59 -7.42
CA GLN A 64 -8.55 -2.22 -7.13
C GLN A 64 -8.62 -1.94 -5.62
N GLU A 65 -9.66 -2.40 -4.94
CA GLU A 65 -9.78 -2.26 -3.49
C GLU A 65 -8.68 -3.04 -2.76
N ASP A 66 -8.32 -4.24 -3.24
CA ASP A 66 -7.19 -5.04 -2.73
C ASP A 66 -5.85 -4.31 -2.89
N LYS A 67 -5.58 -3.71 -4.06
CA LYS A 67 -4.38 -2.89 -4.28
C LYS A 67 -4.31 -1.69 -3.33
N LEU A 68 -5.44 -1.00 -3.11
CA LEU A 68 -5.51 0.09 -2.15
C LEU A 68 -5.24 -0.41 -0.73
N GLN A 69 -5.82 -1.54 -0.34
CA GLN A 69 -5.60 -2.13 0.98
C GLN A 69 -4.14 -2.52 1.18
N ARG A 70 -3.51 -3.13 0.18
CA ARG A 70 -2.08 -3.50 0.22
C ARG A 70 -1.18 -2.28 0.33
N LEU A 71 -1.45 -1.22 -0.42
CA LEU A 71 -0.69 0.03 -0.32
C LEU A 71 -0.86 0.69 1.06
N LEU A 72 -2.07 0.66 1.62
CA LEU A 72 -2.34 1.14 2.97
C LEU A 72 -1.55 0.33 4.01
N ASP A 73 -1.64 -1.00 3.97
CA ASP A 73 -0.88 -1.90 4.84
C ASP A 73 0.63 -1.61 4.78
N THR A 74 1.19 -1.44 3.58
CA THR A 74 2.62 -1.10 3.38
C THR A 74 2.97 0.26 4.00
N LYS A 75 2.15 1.30 3.79
CA LYS A 75 2.38 2.62 4.38
C LYS A 75 2.35 2.58 5.90
N LEU A 76 1.42 1.84 6.48
CA LEU A 76 1.32 1.64 7.93
C LEU A 76 2.55 0.91 8.48
N ALA A 77 2.98 -0.16 7.81
CA ALA A 77 4.19 -0.90 8.18
C ALA A 77 5.45 -0.02 8.13
N VAL A 78 5.58 0.84 7.10
CA VAL A 78 6.68 1.81 7.03
C VAL A 78 6.68 2.75 8.23
N VAL A 79 5.53 3.31 8.61
CA VAL A 79 5.47 4.20 9.79
C VAL A 79 5.81 3.45 11.07
N GLU A 80 5.31 2.23 11.24
CA GLU A 80 5.59 1.40 12.41
C GLU A 80 7.10 1.10 12.53
N VAL A 81 7.71 0.63 11.45
CA VAL A 81 9.12 0.25 11.43
C VAL A 81 10.02 1.47 11.58
N SER A 82 9.69 2.61 10.96
CA SER A 82 10.44 3.87 11.14
C SER A 82 10.40 4.39 12.57
N ARG A 83 9.29 4.19 13.31
CA ARG A 83 9.23 4.56 14.74
C ARG A 83 10.15 3.70 15.59
N ALA A 84 10.26 2.41 15.26
CA ALA A 84 11.13 1.48 15.98
C ALA A 84 12.62 1.62 15.61
N ASN A 85 12.92 2.18 14.42
CA ASN A 85 14.27 2.25 13.86
C ASN A 85 14.55 3.69 13.35
N PRO A 86 14.79 4.65 14.26
CA PRO A 86 14.91 6.07 13.90
C PRO A 86 16.15 6.39 13.05
N ASP A 87 17.15 5.52 13.04
CA ASP A 87 18.39 5.68 12.27
C ASP A 87 18.31 5.10 10.85
N ALA A 88 17.14 4.56 10.45
CA ALA A 88 16.94 3.93 9.16
C ALA A 88 15.78 4.56 8.38
N ASP A 89 15.98 4.71 7.07
CA ASP A 89 14.99 5.28 6.16
C ASP A 89 14.14 4.18 5.51
N PHE A 90 12.85 4.13 5.85
CA PHE A 90 11.88 3.23 5.21
C PHE A 90 10.92 4.02 4.31
N THR A 91 10.57 3.42 3.16
CA THR A 91 9.66 4.03 2.21
C THR A 91 8.78 2.99 1.52
N TRP A 92 7.52 3.37 1.26
CA TRP A 92 6.58 2.59 0.47
C TRP A 92 6.81 2.78 -1.05
N GLU A 93 7.66 3.72 -1.44
CA GLU A 93 7.97 4.00 -2.86
C GLU A 93 8.98 2.99 -3.41
N ASN A 94 8.55 1.73 -3.52
CA ASN A 94 9.36 0.63 -4.06
C ASN A 94 8.47 -0.37 -4.85
N LYS A 95 9.09 -1.21 -5.68
CA LYS A 95 8.37 -2.16 -6.56
C LYS A 95 7.60 -3.27 -5.83
N PHE A 96 7.86 -3.49 -4.54
CA PHE A 96 7.21 -4.52 -3.73
C PHE A 96 6.01 -3.99 -2.93
N ALA A 97 5.66 -2.70 -3.06
CA ALA A 97 4.68 -2.04 -2.19
C ALA A 97 3.27 -2.65 -2.19
N LEU A 98 2.93 -3.46 -3.20
CA LEU A 98 1.65 -4.16 -3.29
C LEU A 98 1.74 -5.64 -2.92
N MET A 99 2.92 -6.17 -2.57
CA MET A 99 3.05 -7.56 -2.17
C MET A 99 2.66 -7.73 -0.70
N ASN A 100 2.02 -8.85 -0.39
CA ASN A 100 1.87 -9.28 1.00
C ASN A 100 3.11 -10.10 1.43
N GLU A 101 3.22 -10.37 2.73
CA GLU A 101 4.37 -11.07 3.30
C GLU A 101 4.58 -12.48 2.72
N ALA A 102 3.50 -13.19 2.39
CA ALA A 102 3.57 -14.54 1.82
C ALA A 102 4.04 -14.53 0.36
N GLU A 103 3.66 -13.50 -0.40
CA GLU A 103 4.14 -13.30 -1.77
C GLU A 103 5.60 -12.83 -1.79
N PHE A 104 6.00 -11.97 -0.85
CA PHE A 104 7.36 -11.44 -0.78
C PHE A 104 8.41 -12.48 -0.38
N LYS A 105 8.03 -13.51 0.39
CA LYS A 105 8.93 -14.57 0.88
C LYS A 105 9.13 -15.74 -0.09
N GLN A 106 8.45 -15.75 -1.24
CA GLN A 106 8.60 -16.78 -2.28
C GLN A 106 9.84 -16.51 -3.12
#